data_AF-A0A356F840-F1
#
_entry.id   AF-A0A356F840-F1
#
_cell.length_a   1.000
_cell.length_b   1.000
_cell.length_c   1.000
_cell.angle_alpha   90.00
_cell.angle_beta   90.00
_cell.angle_gamma   90.00
#
_symmetry.space_group_name_H-M   'P 1'
#
loop_
_entity.id
_entity.type
_entity.pdbx_description
1 polymer ?
#
loop_
_entity_poly.entity_id
_entity_poly.type
_entity_poly.pdbx_seq_one_letter_code
_entity_poly.pdbx_strand_id
1 'polypeptide(L)'
;MSWRSSRRKAESSAWSWSTSSLRKTEMPASLTPAFSTTGWKKKSRGRTSDMRRLTVTTTVTLLAALLTPPALRAQGRKMDKRPPQTRTNSDRWQRLDPAKRSEIEKIYQQLRSLPAEKQKQLLDKLHRMQPEERRTAVRDARHKLTLPPHEREMQKKHKELLRQSWNRLHPEEQKRLMEMKPEAREKHLHTRFMAERTRIVARLPEDLRQRVLTMSAPQQADFLRKHKAKVTSERIFKTEEITRLRSLDHKQLRRLFHPPHKNAPPPTQKPDFLSDSSWKKWVALRPYERPRVVGFILGKDRRRPPPGPGGRKPPPG
;
A
#
# COMPACT_ATOMS: atom_id res chain seq x y z
N MET A 1 17.95 13.39 2.25
CA MET A 1 17.53 12.41 1.22
C MET A 1 16.31 11.63 1.72
N SER A 2 15.25 11.58 0.91
CA SER A 2 13.85 11.43 1.31
C SER A 2 13.37 9.98 1.44
N TRP A 3 13.17 9.50 2.68
CA TRP A 3 12.62 8.18 3.05
C TRP A 3 11.15 7.93 2.66
N ARG A 4 10.49 8.87 1.95
CA ARG A 4 9.05 8.79 1.65
C ARG A 4 8.71 8.43 0.21
N SER A 5 9.67 8.39 -0.71
CA SER A 5 9.39 8.02 -2.11
C SER A 5 9.23 6.49 -2.30
N SER A 6 9.94 5.66 -1.52
CA SER A 6 9.83 4.20 -1.61
C SER A 6 8.56 3.62 -0.98
N ARG A 7 7.82 4.38 -0.15
CA ARG A 7 6.62 3.85 0.53
C ARG A 7 5.39 3.71 -0.38
N ARG A 8 5.34 4.42 -1.51
CA ARG A 8 4.14 4.42 -2.39
C ARG A 8 4.14 3.32 -3.44
N LYS A 9 5.31 2.87 -3.89
CA LYS A 9 5.39 1.64 -4.72
C LYS A 9 5.12 0.37 -3.89
N ALA A 10 5.29 0.40 -2.57
CA ALA A 10 4.96 -0.70 -1.66
C ALA A 10 3.47 -0.76 -1.23
N GLU A 11 2.76 0.39 -1.17
CA GLU A 11 1.37 0.43 -0.67
C GLU A 11 0.31 0.10 -1.75
N SER A 12 0.57 0.35 -3.04
CA SER A 12 -0.30 -0.15 -4.12
C SER A 12 0.00 -1.60 -4.50
N SER A 13 1.19 -2.09 -4.15
CA SER A 13 1.61 -3.44 -4.51
C SER A 13 1.17 -4.47 -3.47
N ALA A 14 0.93 -4.12 -2.19
CA ALA A 14 0.53 -5.11 -1.18
C ALA A 14 -0.67 -6.01 -1.55
N TRP A 15 -1.52 -5.63 -2.52
CA TRP A 15 -2.56 -6.51 -3.11
C TRP A 15 -2.65 -6.47 -4.65
N SER A 16 -1.65 -5.91 -5.34
CA SER A 16 -1.48 -6.08 -6.80
C SER A 16 0.00 -6.22 -7.17
N TRP A 17 0.58 -7.40 -6.99
CA TRP A 17 1.78 -7.77 -7.74
C TRP A 17 1.29 -8.49 -9.00
N SER A 18 1.05 -7.68 -10.04
CA SER A 18 1.01 -8.15 -11.41
C SER A 18 2.43 -8.49 -11.83
N THR A 19 2.54 -9.63 -12.48
CA THR A 19 3.71 -10.26 -13.08
C THR A 19 4.42 -9.32 -14.05
N SER A 20 5.68 -9.02 -13.81
CA SER A 20 6.61 -8.60 -14.85
C SER A 20 8.01 -9.06 -14.46
N SER A 21 8.66 -9.75 -15.39
CA SER A 21 9.98 -10.38 -15.29
C SER A 21 10.05 -11.74 -14.60
N LEU A 22 9.45 -12.77 -15.21
CA LEU A 22 10.11 -14.08 -15.25
C LEU A 22 10.64 -14.29 -16.66
N ARG A 23 11.96 -14.08 -16.82
CA ARG A 23 12.70 -14.66 -17.93
C ARG A 23 12.59 -16.18 -17.79
N LYS A 24 12.14 -16.79 -18.86
CA LYS A 24 12.11 -18.22 -19.13
C LYS A 24 13.52 -18.77 -18.81
N THR A 25 13.66 -19.43 -17.67
CA THR A 25 14.85 -20.23 -17.36
C THR A 25 14.39 -21.66 -17.55
N GLU A 26 14.75 -22.22 -18.69
CA GLU A 26 14.57 -23.63 -19.00
C GLU A 26 15.38 -24.42 -17.97
N MET A 27 14.72 -25.31 -17.24
CA MET A 27 15.36 -26.31 -16.39
C MET A 27 15.18 -27.67 -17.07
N PRO A 28 16.27 -28.41 -17.33
CA PRO A 28 16.18 -29.73 -17.91
C PRO A 28 15.66 -30.76 -16.91
N ALA A 29 15.04 -31.78 -17.46
CA ALA A 29 14.44 -32.89 -16.75
C ALA A 29 15.49 -33.85 -16.16
N SER A 30 15.02 -34.56 -15.13
CA SER A 30 15.38 -35.93 -14.72
C SER A 30 16.51 -36.15 -13.71
N LEU A 31 16.24 -37.19 -12.92
CA LEU A 31 17.11 -38.04 -12.09
C LEU A 31 17.21 -37.68 -10.59
N THR A 32 16.37 -38.39 -9.83
CA THR A 32 16.69 -38.90 -8.47
C THR A 32 18.05 -39.59 -8.45
N PRO A 33 18.81 -39.51 -7.35
CA PRO A 33 18.95 -40.71 -6.52
C PRO A 33 19.11 -40.48 -5.00
N ALA A 34 19.15 -41.63 -4.31
CA ALA A 34 19.26 -41.91 -2.89
C ALA A 34 20.27 -41.07 -2.09
N PHE A 35 19.86 -40.71 -0.86
CA PHE A 35 20.75 -40.15 0.16
C PHE A 35 21.36 -41.28 1.01
N SER A 36 22.63 -41.55 0.77
CA SER A 36 23.51 -42.24 1.71
C SER A 36 24.09 -41.22 2.70
N THR A 37 24.11 -41.62 3.97
CA THR A 37 24.79 -40.95 5.07
C THR A 37 26.28 -41.24 5.00
N THR A 38 27.11 -40.22 4.83
CA THR A 38 28.51 -40.21 5.32
C THR A 38 28.98 -38.77 5.44
N GLY A 39 29.59 -38.47 6.59
CA GLY A 39 29.95 -37.12 7.00
C GLY A 39 31.13 -36.55 6.22
N TRP A 40 31.23 -35.22 6.19
CA TRP A 40 32.39 -34.54 5.64
C TRP A 40 32.94 -33.45 6.56
N LYS A 41 34.25 -33.56 6.71
CA LYS A 41 35.21 -32.75 7.44
C LYS A 41 35.27 -31.31 6.91
N LYS A 42 35.28 -30.39 7.88
CA LYS A 42 36.03 -29.13 7.97
C LYS A 42 37.07 -28.89 6.84
N LYS A 43 36.91 -27.80 6.08
CA LYS A 43 38.07 -27.10 5.45
C LYS A 43 37.81 -25.59 5.36
N SER A 44 38.46 -24.89 6.28
CA SER A 44 38.73 -23.47 6.24
C SER A 44 39.56 -23.11 5.01
N ARG A 45 39.13 -22.12 4.22
CA ARG A 45 40.02 -21.29 3.40
C ARG A 45 39.52 -19.86 3.43
N GLY A 46 40.36 -18.99 4.01
CA GLY A 46 40.21 -17.55 3.92
C GLY A 46 40.36 -17.08 2.48
N ARG A 47 39.66 -16.01 2.15
CA ARG A 47 39.98 -15.11 1.06
C ARG A 47 39.94 -13.69 1.60
N THR A 48 41.11 -13.25 2.01
CA THR A 48 41.52 -11.85 2.01
C THR A 48 41.68 -11.37 0.56
N SER A 49 41.66 -10.03 0.41
CA SER A 49 42.05 -9.27 -0.80
C SER A 49 40.96 -9.25 -1.89
N ASP A 50 40.43 -8.12 -2.35
CA ASP A 50 41.18 -6.94 -2.81
C ASP A 50 40.50 -5.61 -2.48
N MET A 51 41.27 -4.74 -1.85
CA MET A 51 41.09 -3.29 -1.94
C MET A 51 41.45 -2.85 -3.36
N ARG A 52 40.46 -2.49 -4.18
CA ARG A 52 40.71 -1.62 -5.34
C ARG A 52 40.35 -0.19 -4.98
N ARG A 53 41.38 0.50 -4.48
CA ARG A 53 41.48 1.96 -4.49
C ARG A 53 41.43 2.42 -5.95
N LEU A 54 40.40 3.17 -6.31
CA LEU A 54 40.39 4.01 -7.50
C LEU A 54 40.53 5.46 -7.03
N THR A 55 41.79 5.89 -6.93
CA THR A 55 42.23 7.27 -6.87
C THR A 55 42.92 7.58 -8.18
N VAL A 56 42.23 8.24 -9.11
CA VAL A 56 42.78 8.82 -10.36
C VAL A 56 41.96 10.08 -10.63
N THR A 57 42.35 11.20 -10.02
CA THR A 57 42.94 12.38 -10.69
C THR A 57 42.02 13.04 -11.72
N THR A 58 41.19 13.96 -11.25
CA THR A 58 40.57 15.05 -12.03
C THR A 58 40.71 16.35 -11.24
N THR A 59 41.96 16.81 -11.16
CA THR A 59 42.29 18.20 -10.80
C THR A 59 43.05 18.79 -11.98
N VAL A 60 42.95 20.11 -12.16
CA VAL A 60 43.54 20.93 -13.25
C VAL A 60 42.61 21.18 -14.45
N THR A 61 41.49 21.87 -14.21
CA THR A 61 40.84 22.78 -15.19
C THR A 61 39.88 23.76 -14.47
N LEU A 62 40.29 24.27 -13.31
CA LEU A 62 39.46 25.19 -12.49
C LEU A 62 40.29 26.34 -11.89
N LEU A 63 41.29 26.84 -12.63
CA LEU A 63 42.16 27.94 -12.20
C LEU A 63 42.24 29.12 -13.18
N ALA A 64 41.34 29.19 -14.16
CA ALA A 64 41.22 30.35 -15.08
C ALA A 64 40.03 31.28 -14.78
N ALA A 65 39.19 30.95 -13.79
CA ALA A 65 38.01 31.75 -13.44
C ALA A 65 38.23 32.75 -12.28
N LEU A 66 39.42 32.78 -11.67
CA LEU A 66 39.75 33.61 -10.51
C LEU A 66 40.49 34.92 -10.83
N LEU A 67 40.78 35.19 -12.10
CA LEU A 67 41.42 36.43 -12.56
C LEU A 67 40.47 37.33 -13.36
N THR A 68 39.15 37.21 -13.15
CA THR A 68 38.22 38.24 -13.64
C THR A 68 38.17 39.38 -12.62
N PRO A 69 38.49 40.64 -13.01
CA PRO A 69 38.48 41.79 -12.12
C PRO A 69 37.11 41.96 -11.44
N PRO A 70 37.03 42.14 -10.10
CA PRO A 70 35.77 42.36 -9.39
C PRO A 70 35.09 43.70 -9.76
N ALA A 71 35.80 44.60 -10.46
CA ALA A 71 35.34 45.96 -10.76
C ALA A 71 34.26 46.07 -11.85
N LEU A 72 34.00 45.03 -12.65
CA LEU A 72 32.99 45.09 -13.73
C LEU A 72 31.66 44.38 -13.41
N ARG A 73 31.49 43.80 -12.22
CA ARG A 73 30.20 43.21 -11.79
C ARG A 73 29.25 44.19 -11.09
N ALA A 74 29.68 45.44 -10.92
CA ALA A 74 28.90 46.52 -10.31
C ALA A 74 28.22 47.45 -11.35
N GLN A 75 28.19 47.09 -12.63
CA GLN A 75 27.31 47.77 -13.60
C GLN A 75 25.86 47.38 -13.32
N GLY A 76 25.20 48.25 -12.54
CA GLY A 76 23.78 48.51 -12.56
C GLY A 76 22.90 47.36 -13.01
N ARG A 77 22.62 46.42 -12.10
CA ARG A 77 21.26 45.86 -12.07
C ARG A 77 20.35 47.04 -11.72
N LYS A 78 19.99 47.82 -12.75
CA LYS A 78 18.80 48.66 -12.72
C LYS A 78 17.74 47.75 -12.11
N MET A 79 17.20 48.17 -10.97
CA MET A 79 15.97 47.58 -10.45
C MET A 79 14.94 47.80 -11.55
N ASP A 80 14.93 46.92 -12.56
CA ASP A 80 13.83 46.78 -13.48
C ASP A 80 12.65 46.57 -12.55
N LYS A 81 11.86 47.63 -12.41
CA LYS A 81 10.64 47.67 -11.61
C LYS A 81 9.84 46.49 -12.13
N ARG A 82 9.92 45.34 -11.44
CA ARG A 82 9.21 44.13 -11.82
C ARG A 82 7.77 44.59 -12.04
N PRO A 83 7.20 44.42 -13.25
CA PRO A 83 5.85 44.87 -13.51
C PRO A 83 4.95 44.30 -12.41
N PRO A 84 4.02 45.09 -11.85
CA PRO A 84 3.26 44.71 -10.67
C PRO A 84 2.60 43.35 -10.89
N GLN A 85 3.22 42.32 -10.30
CA GLN A 85 2.89 40.90 -10.50
C GLN A 85 1.50 40.54 -9.94
N THR A 86 0.85 41.49 -9.29
CA THR A 86 -0.49 41.39 -8.73
C THR A 86 -1.57 41.32 -9.82
N ARG A 87 -1.45 42.10 -10.91
CA ARG A 87 -2.45 42.10 -12.00
C ARG A 87 -2.47 40.78 -12.78
N THR A 88 -1.31 40.18 -13.02
CA THR A 88 -1.24 38.92 -13.77
C THR A 88 -1.81 37.72 -13.00
N ASN A 89 -1.76 37.75 -11.66
CA ASN A 89 -2.34 36.70 -10.82
C ASN A 89 -3.86 36.81 -10.69
N SER A 90 -4.42 38.02 -10.60
CA SER A 90 -5.87 38.22 -10.59
C SER A 90 -6.50 37.75 -11.89
N ASP A 91 -5.89 38.06 -13.04
CA ASP A 91 -6.40 37.64 -14.34
C ASP A 91 -6.31 36.13 -14.50
N ARG A 92 -5.20 35.52 -14.03
CA ARG A 92 -5.06 34.06 -14.03
C ARG A 92 -6.11 33.39 -13.15
N TRP A 93 -6.43 33.97 -11.99
CA TRP A 93 -7.51 33.50 -11.12
C TRP A 93 -8.87 33.63 -11.80
N GLN A 94 -9.14 34.77 -12.44
CA GLN A 94 -10.37 35.05 -13.19
C GLN A 94 -10.53 34.19 -14.46
N ARG A 95 -9.46 33.54 -14.94
CA ARG A 95 -9.52 32.57 -16.05
C ARG A 95 -9.70 31.12 -15.60
N LEU A 96 -9.57 30.81 -14.31
CA LEU A 96 -9.79 29.44 -13.82
C LEU A 96 -11.28 29.09 -13.85
N ASP A 97 -11.60 27.84 -14.17
CA ASP A 97 -12.97 27.33 -14.08
C ASP A 97 -13.53 27.56 -12.66
N PRO A 98 -14.83 27.92 -12.52
CA PRO A 98 -15.44 28.17 -11.21
C PRO A 98 -15.33 26.96 -10.27
N ALA A 99 -15.43 25.73 -10.81
CA ALA A 99 -15.23 24.50 -10.05
C ALA A 99 -13.81 24.44 -9.44
N LYS A 100 -12.77 24.76 -10.21
CA LYS A 100 -11.37 24.79 -9.74
C LYS A 100 -11.15 25.88 -8.70
N ARG A 101 -11.77 27.05 -8.85
CA ARG A 101 -11.70 28.12 -7.85
C ARG A 101 -12.27 27.66 -6.51
N SER A 102 -13.45 27.03 -6.53
CA SER A 102 -14.09 26.52 -5.32
C SER A 102 -13.26 25.44 -4.62
N GLU A 103 -12.54 24.59 -5.37
CA GLU A 103 -11.61 23.61 -4.81
C GLU A 103 -10.42 24.29 -4.12
N ILE A 104 -9.80 25.28 -4.78
CA ILE A 104 -8.66 26.02 -4.23
C ILE A 104 -9.08 26.79 -2.98
N GLU A 105 -10.27 27.41 -3.00
CA GLU A 105 -10.82 28.12 -1.85
C GLU A 105 -11.09 27.18 -0.67
N LYS A 106 -11.64 25.98 -0.90
CA LYS A 106 -11.80 24.95 0.14
C LYS A 106 -10.45 24.53 0.74
N ILE A 107 -9.42 24.35 -0.10
CA ILE A 107 -8.06 24.03 0.37
C ILE A 107 -7.51 25.18 1.21
N TYR A 108 -7.71 26.42 0.77
CA TYR A 108 -7.27 27.61 1.50
C TYR A 108 -7.97 27.75 2.85
N GLN A 109 -9.30 27.56 2.90
CA GLN A 109 -10.06 27.56 4.16
C GLN A 109 -9.60 26.44 5.11
N GLN A 110 -9.31 25.24 4.59
CA GLN A 110 -8.75 24.13 5.38
C GLN A 110 -7.34 24.41 5.89
N LEU A 111 -6.51 25.12 5.11
CA LEU A 111 -5.20 25.57 5.59
C LEU A 111 -5.36 26.64 6.66
N ARG A 112 -6.26 27.62 6.45
CA ARG A 112 -6.53 28.72 7.38
C ARG A 112 -7.13 28.25 8.71
N SER A 113 -7.87 27.14 8.73
CA SER A 113 -8.41 26.55 9.96
C SER A 113 -7.37 25.79 10.79
N LEU A 114 -6.18 25.50 10.24
CA LEU A 114 -5.09 24.92 11.04
C LEU A 114 -4.48 26.01 11.96
N PRO A 115 -3.97 25.65 13.15
CA PRO A 115 -3.18 26.56 13.97
C PRO A 115 -2.01 27.18 13.17
N ALA A 116 -1.72 28.47 13.40
CA ALA A 116 -0.72 29.23 12.64
C ALA A 116 0.67 28.54 12.60
N GLU A 117 1.07 27.89 13.70
CA GLU A 117 2.31 27.10 13.76
C GLU A 117 2.33 25.95 12.73
N LYS A 118 1.21 25.22 12.61
CA LYS A 118 1.09 24.11 11.65
C LYS A 118 1.03 24.62 10.21
N GLN A 119 0.40 25.78 9.98
CA GLN A 119 0.40 26.44 8.67
C GLN A 119 1.83 26.76 8.24
N LYS A 120 2.59 27.46 9.10
CA LYS A 120 3.99 27.82 8.84
C LYS A 120 4.84 26.57 8.59
N GLN A 121 4.72 25.54 9.44
CA GLN A 121 5.44 24.28 9.25
C GLN A 121 5.11 23.58 7.91
N LEU A 122 3.85 23.61 7.46
CA LEU A 122 3.46 23.04 6.17
C LEU A 122 4.02 23.84 5.00
N LEU A 123 3.95 25.17 5.05
CA LEU A 123 4.52 26.05 4.02
C LEU A 123 6.04 25.92 3.95
N ASP A 124 6.72 25.95 5.10
CA ASP A 124 8.18 25.76 5.19
C ASP A 124 8.58 24.40 4.63
N LYS A 125 7.81 23.35 4.94
CA LYS A 125 8.05 22.01 4.40
C LYS A 125 7.87 21.97 2.88
N LEU A 126 6.83 22.62 2.33
CA LEU A 126 6.63 22.71 0.89
C LEU A 126 7.74 23.52 0.21
N HIS A 127 8.21 24.59 0.84
CA HIS A 127 9.31 25.42 0.34
C HIS A 127 10.63 24.66 0.31
N ARG A 128 10.92 23.84 1.33
CA ARG A 128 12.13 22.99 1.41
C ARG A 128 12.11 21.80 0.44
N MET A 129 10.94 21.42 -0.08
CA MET A 129 10.82 20.36 -1.08
C MET A 129 11.31 20.83 -2.44
N GLN A 130 11.96 19.91 -3.17
CA GLN A 130 12.29 20.13 -4.58
C GLN A 130 11.02 20.36 -5.42
N PRO A 131 11.08 21.13 -6.51
CA PRO A 131 9.90 21.47 -7.31
C PRO A 131 9.06 20.25 -7.73
N GLU A 132 9.70 19.14 -8.12
CA GLU A 132 9.00 17.91 -8.54
C GLU A 132 8.37 17.15 -7.36
N GLU A 133 9.05 17.10 -6.22
CA GLU A 133 8.49 16.53 -4.99
C GLU A 133 7.29 17.35 -4.50
N ARG A 134 7.38 18.68 -4.60
CA ARG A 134 6.30 19.61 -4.26
C ARG A 134 5.08 19.38 -5.14
N ARG A 135 5.26 19.31 -6.47
CA ARG A 135 4.17 18.99 -7.42
C ARG A 135 3.49 17.68 -7.08
N THR A 136 4.28 16.65 -6.77
CA THR A 136 3.76 15.33 -6.38
C THR A 136 2.97 15.42 -5.07
N ALA A 137 3.55 16.06 -4.03
CA ALA A 137 2.90 16.23 -2.73
C ALA A 137 1.57 17.00 -2.83
N VAL A 138 1.51 18.04 -3.66
CA VAL A 138 0.27 18.80 -3.93
C VAL A 138 -0.75 17.94 -4.66
N ARG A 139 -0.34 17.21 -5.71
CA ARG A 139 -1.22 16.26 -6.43
C ARG A 139 -1.82 15.21 -5.48
N ASP A 140 -1.02 14.69 -4.57
CA ASP A 140 -1.44 13.70 -3.59
C ASP A 140 -2.38 14.26 -2.53
N ALA A 141 -2.13 15.49 -2.09
CA ALA A 141 -3.00 16.20 -1.16
C ALA A 141 -4.36 16.43 -1.81
N ARG A 142 -4.38 16.91 -3.07
CA ARG A 142 -5.61 17.08 -3.85
C ARG A 142 -6.36 15.76 -3.99
N HIS A 143 -5.69 14.68 -4.39
CA HIS A 143 -6.29 13.35 -4.49
C HIS A 143 -6.91 12.91 -3.16
N LYS A 144 -6.24 13.11 -2.02
CA LYS A 144 -6.79 12.77 -0.70
C LYS A 144 -8.02 13.60 -0.32
N LEU A 145 -8.08 14.85 -0.77
CA LEU A 145 -9.21 15.75 -0.54
C LEU A 145 -10.40 15.45 -1.47
N THR A 146 -10.17 14.82 -2.62
CA THR A 146 -11.24 14.38 -3.52
C THR A 146 -11.79 13.01 -3.15
N LEU A 147 -11.08 12.20 -2.36
CA LEU A 147 -11.57 10.89 -1.91
C LEU A 147 -12.91 11.03 -1.16
N PRO A 148 -13.90 10.16 -1.41
CA PRO A 148 -15.11 10.07 -0.59
C PRO A 148 -14.77 9.86 0.90
N PRO A 149 -15.56 10.41 1.84
CA PRO A 149 -15.30 10.26 3.27
C PRO A 149 -15.09 8.81 3.72
N HIS A 150 -15.89 7.87 3.21
CA HIS A 150 -15.75 6.44 3.50
C HIS A 150 -14.38 5.86 3.10
N GLU A 151 -13.83 6.25 1.95
CA GLU A 151 -12.52 5.78 1.51
C GLU A 151 -11.39 6.35 2.36
N ARG A 152 -11.50 7.61 2.78
CA ARG A 152 -10.53 8.23 3.72
C ARG A 152 -10.48 7.48 5.04
N GLU A 153 -11.63 7.06 5.55
CA GLU A 153 -11.72 6.27 6.77
C GLU A 153 -11.12 4.88 6.59
N MET A 154 -11.37 4.22 5.46
CA MET A 154 -10.73 2.95 5.15
C MET A 154 -9.21 3.08 5.07
N GLN A 155 -8.69 4.15 4.46
CA GLN A 155 -7.25 4.45 4.47
C GLN A 155 -6.71 4.72 5.87
N LYS A 156 -7.46 5.44 6.71
CA LYS A 156 -7.09 5.70 8.11
C LYS A 156 -7.03 4.40 8.91
N LYS A 157 -8.08 3.58 8.85
CA LYS A 157 -8.14 2.24 9.48
C LYS A 157 -7.02 1.33 8.98
N HIS A 158 -6.74 1.36 7.67
CA HIS A 158 -5.65 0.57 7.10
C HIS A 158 -4.28 0.99 7.67
N LYS A 159 -3.99 2.30 7.72
CA LYS A 159 -2.74 2.82 8.33
C LYS A 159 -2.65 2.49 9.82
N GLU A 160 -3.77 2.52 10.52
CA GLU A 160 -3.84 2.13 11.93
C GLU A 160 -3.55 0.64 12.12
N LEU A 161 -4.12 -0.23 11.28
CA LEU A 161 -3.81 -1.65 11.28
C LEU A 161 -2.32 -1.92 11.01
N LEU A 162 -1.73 -1.19 10.06
CA LEU A 162 -0.28 -1.27 9.80
C LEU A 162 0.53 -0.83 11.02
N ARG A 163 0.12 0.26 11.68
CA ARG A 163 0.76 0.74 12.92
C ARG A 163 0.63 -0.28 14.05
N GLN A 164 -0.55 -0.87 14.24
CA GLN A 164 -0.77 -1.93 15.23
C GLN A 164 0.08 -3.15 14.92
N SER A 165 0.16 -3.58 13.65
CA SER A 165 1.01 -4.71 13.26
C SER A 165 2.49 -4.43 13.48
N TRP A 166 2.93 -3.19 13.25
CA TRP A 166 4.29 -2.76 13.55
C TRP A 166 4.58 -2.80 15.05
N ASN A 167 3.69 -2.24 15.86
CA ASN A 167 3.84 -2.19 17.31
C ASN A 167 3.80 -3.59 17.97
N ARG A 168 3.20 -4.59 17.30
CA ARG A 168 3.22 -5.99 17.76
C ARG A 168 4.53 -6.72 17.47
N LEU A 169 5.39 -6.17 16.61
CA LEU A 169 6.72 -6.73 16.39
C LEU A 169 7.58 -6.50 17.62
N HIS A 170 8.46 -7.45 17.93
CA HIS A 170 9.44 -7.29 19.00
C HIS A 170 10.27 -6.02 18.75
N PRO A 171 10.59 -5.19 19.77
CA PRO A 171 11.32 -3.94 19.58
C PRO A 171 12.67 -4.13 18.86
N GLU A 172 13.34 -5.27 19.06
CA GLU A 172 14.56 -5.60 18.31
C GLU A 172 14.31 -5.79 16.82
N GLU A 173 13.20 -6.43 16.43
CA GLU A 173 12.82 -6.57 15.02
C GLU A 173 12.49 -5.21 14.41
N GLN A 174 11.81 -4.34 15.17
CA GLN A 174 11.51 -2.97 14.72
C GLN A 174 12.80 -2.19 14.44
N LYS A 175 13.79 -2.24 15.35
CA LYS A 175 15.10 -1.61 15.17
C LYS A 175 15.83 -2.18 13.96
N ARG A 176 15.93 -3.51 13.84
CA ARG A 176 16.53 -4.18 12.68
C ARG A 176 15.88 -3.75 11.36
N LEU A 177 14.55 -3.72 11.31
CA LEU A 177 13.81 -3.29 10.11
C LEU A 177 14.07 -1.80 9.81
N MET A 178 14.16 -0.93 10.83
CA MET A 178 14.49 0.48 10.63
C MET A 178 15.90 0.67 10.10
N GLU A 179 16.89 -0.07 10.60
CA GLU A 179 18.30 0.02 10.18
C GLU A 179 18.54 -0.59 8.78
N MET A 180 17.75 -1.59 8.39
CA MET A 180 17.84 -2.20 7.06
C MET A 180 17.56 -1.19 5.93
N LYS A 181 18.36 -1.27 4.87
CA LYS A 181 18.10 -0.59 3.59
C LYS A 181 16.71 -0.98 3.06
N PRO A 182 15.99 -0.08 2.35
CA PRO A 182 14.64 -0.36 1.86
C PRO A 182 14.51 -1.67 1.07
N GLU A 183 15.46 -1.96 0.18
CA GLU A 183 15.45 -3.21 -0.61
C GLU A 183 15.66 -4.47 0.25
N ALA A 184 16.54 -4.41 1.24
CA ALA A 184 16.77 -5.50 2.17
C ALA A 184 15.55 -5.73 3.08
N ARG A 185 14.91 -4.64 3.51
CA ARG A 185 13.67 -4.67 4.27
C ARG A 185 12.55 -5.35 3.48
N GLU A 186 12.38 -5.00 2.22
CA GLU A 186 11.38 -5.62 1.34
C GLU A 186 11.63 -7.13 1.17
N LYS A 187 12.88 -7.53 0.89
CA LYS A 187 13.27 -8.95 0.81
C LYS A 187 12.99 -9.69 2.12
N HIS A 188 13.37 -9.12 3.26
CA HIS A 188 13.15 -9.73 4.57
C HIS A 188 11.65 -9.92 4.87
N LEU A 189 10.83 -8.89 4.63
CA LEU A 189 9.38 -8.98 4.81
C LEU A 189 8.76 -9.99 3.85
N HIS A 190 9.26 -10.08 2.61
CA HIS A 190 8.83 -11.07 1.65
C HIS A 190 9.14 -12.50 2.10
N THR A 191 10.37 -12.76 2.57
CA THR A 191 10.76 -14.07 3.12
C THR A 191 9.89 -14.43 4.32
N ARG A 192 9.65 -13.51 5.25
CA ARG A 192 8.77 -13.72 6.40
C ARG A 192 7.34 -14.04 5.96
N PHE A 193 6.82 -13.33 4.97
CA PHE A 193 5.50 -13.58 4.42
C PHE A 193 5.40 -14.96 3.76
N MET A 194 6.41 -15.37 2.99
CA MET A 194 6.45 -16.70 2.37
C MET A 194 6.54 -17.80 3.42
N ALA A 195 7.35 -17.63 4.47
CA ALA A 195 7.40 -18.57 5.59
C ALA A 195 6.04 -18.71 6.29
N GLU A 196 5.34 -17.61 6.53
CA GLU A 196 4.01 -17.64 7.13
C GLU A 196 2.98 -18.32 6.22
N ARG A 197 3.06 -18.07 4.91
CA ARG A 197 2.25 -18.79 3.92
C ARG A 197 2.51 -20.29 3.97
N THR A 198 3.77 -20.72 3.99
CA THR A 198 4.13 -22.14 4.11
C THR A 198 3.55 -22.77 5.38
N ARG A 199 3.62 -22.06 6.52
CA ARG A 199 3.00 -22.53 7.78
C ARG A 199 1.48 -22.67 7.68
N ILE A 200 0.80 -21.72 7.03
CA ILE A 200 -0.65 -21.79 6.81
C ILE A 200 -0.99 -22.99 5.94
N VAL A 201 -0.24 -23.22 4.85
CA VAL A 201 -0.45 -24.35 3.94
C VAL A 201 -0.19 -25.69 4.63
N ALA A 202 0.82 -25.77 5.49
CA ALA A 202 1.12 -26.97 6.26
C ALA A 202 0.03 -27.36 7.27
N ARG A 203 -0.81 -26.41 7.71
CA ARG A 203 -1.95 -26.66 8.61
C ARG A 203 -3.22 -27.11 7.89
N LEU A 204 -3.23 -27.10 6.55
CA LEU A 204 -4.39 -27.56 5.78
C LEU A 204 -4.43 -29.08 5.72
N PRO A 205 -5.63 -29.68 5.56
CA PRO A 205 -5.78 -31.08 5.16
C PRO A 205 -4.99 -31.41 3.89
N GLU A 206 -4.52 -32.65 3.77
CA GLU A 206 -3.63 -33.09 2.69
C GLU A 206 -4.17 -32.77 1.29
N ASP A 207 -5.44 -33.09 1.05
CA ASP A 207 -6.10 -32.87 -0.24
C ASP A 207 -6.07 -31.39 -0.64
N LEU A 208 -6.31 -30.49 0.31
CA LEU A 208 -6.29 -29.05 0.08
C LEU A 208 -4.86 -28.54 -0.07
N ARG A 209 -3.90 -29.13 0.66
CA ARG A 209 -2.48 -28.80 0.56
C ARG A 209 -1.95 -29.09 -0.83
N GLN A 210 -2.20 -30.30 -1.36
CA GLN A 210 -1.79 -30.70 -2.71
C GLN A 210 -2.42 -29.77 -3.76
N ARG A 211 -3.72 -29.46 -3.62
CA ARG A 211 -4.42 -28.54 -4.53
C ARG A 211 -3.84 -27.12 -4.48
N VAL A 212 -3.37 -26.64 -3.33
CA VAL A 212 -2.75 -25.32 -3.22
C VAL A 212 -1.38 -25.31 -3.87
N LEU A 213 -0.59 -26.39 -3.74
CA LEU A 213 0.75 -26.47 -4.32
C LEU A 213 0.75 -26.42 -5.85
N THR A 214 -0.31 -26.90 -6.51
CA THR A 214 -0.43 -26.83 -7.98
C THR A 214 -0.85 -25.45 -8.52
N MET A 215 -1.33 -24.55 -7.66
CA MET A 215 -1.79 -23.22 -8.06
C MET A 215 -0.66 -22.18 -8.13
N SER A 216 -0.85 -21.16 -8.97
CA SER A 216 0.01 -19.97 -8.96
C SER A 216 -0.13 -19.16 -7.65
N ALA A 217 0.89 -18.37 -7.28
CA ALA A 217 0.86 -17.61 -6.02
C ALA A 217 -0.38 -16.70 -5.84
N PRO A 218 -0.89 -15.98 -6.86
CA PRO A 218 -2.13 -15.21 -6.74
C PRO A 218 -3.35 -16.11 -6.47
N GLN A 219 -3.46 -17.22 -7.20
CA GLN A 219 -4.55 -18.19 -7.02
C GLN A 219 -4.50 -18.84 -5.63
N GLN A 220 -3.31 -19.15 -5.13
CA GLN A 220 -3.14 -19.66 -3.76
C GLN A 220 -3.63 -18.67 -2.72
N ALA A 221 -3.25 -17.39 -2.83
CA ALA A 221 -3.70 -16.36 -1.89
C ALA A 221 -5.24 -16.21 -1.89
N ASP A 222 -5.86 -16.30 -3.07
CA ASP A 222 -7.32 -16.28 -3.19
C ASP A 222 -7.99 -17.50 -2.60
N PHE A 223 -7.45 -18.68 -2.91
CA PHE A 223 -7.93 -19.93 -2.36
C PHE A 223 -7.87 -19.92 -0.83
N LEU A 224 -6.72 -19.55 -0.25
CA LEU A 224 -6.54 -19.45 1.21
C LEU A 224 -7.50 -18.43 1.83
N ARG A 225 -7.73 -17.29 1.16
CA ARG A 225 -8.71 -16.29 1.62
C ARG A 225 -10.12 -16.86 1.65
N LYS A 226 -10.54 -17.56 0.59
CA LYS A 226 -11.86 -18.22 0.49
C LYS A 226 -12.01 -19.33 1.51
N HIS A 227 -11.01 -20.19 1.63
CA HIS A 227 -10.99 -21.29 2.59
C HIS A 227 -11.10 -20.76 4.04
N LYS A 228 -10.31 -19.72 4.39
CA LYS A 228 -10.44 -19.08 5.71
C LYS A 228 -11.85 -18.52 5.92
N ALA A 229 -12.45 -17.88 4.92
CA ALA A 229 -13.81 -17.36 5.02
C ALA A 229 -14.84 -18.49 5.19
N LYS A 230 -14.68 -19.62 4.49
CA LYS A 230 -15.47 -20.84 4.64
C LYS A 230 -15.43 -21.38 6.06
N VAL A 231 -14.24 -21.71 6.55
CA VAL A 231 -14.03 -22.24 7.91
C VAL A 231 -14.57 -21.27 8.96
N THR A 232 -14.37 -19.96 8.76
CA THR A 232 -14.91 -18.95 9.68
C THR A 232 -16.44 -18.92 9.65
N SER A 233 -17.07 -19.05 8.46
CA SER A 233 -18.52 -19.09 8.34
C SER A 233 -19.12 -20.33 9.02
N GLU A 234 -18.50 -21.50 8.84
CA GLU A 234 -18.92 -22.77 9.43
C GLU A 234 -18.73 -22.79 10.96
N ARG A 235 -17.71 -22.08 11.48
CA ARG A 235 -17.52 -21.93 12.93
C ARG A 235 -18.59 -21.05 13.58
N ILE A 236 -19.13 -20.08 12.84
CA ILE A 236 -20.05 -19.07 13.35
C ILE A 236 -21.49 -19.53 13.20
N PHE A 237 -21.87 -19.93 12.00
CA PHE A 237 -23.25 -20.22 11.61
C PHE A 237 -23.47 -21.72 11.49
N LYS A 238 -24.67 -22.18 11.84
CA LYS A 238 -25.11 -23.55 11.56
C LYS A 238 -25.33 -23.74 10.06
N THR A 239 -25.29 -24.98 9.58
CA THR A 239 -25.49 -25.30 8.15
C THR A 239 -26.83 -24.77 7.62
N GLU A 240 -27.92 -24.93 8.38
CA GLU A 240 -29.24 -24.42 8.03
C GLU A 240 -29.28 -22.89 7.94
N GLU A 241 -28.62 -22.21 8.89
CA GLU A 241 -28.49 -20.75 8.87
C GLU A 241 -27.71 -20.30 7.63
N ILE A 242 -26.63 -20.98 7.25
CA ILE A 242 -25.86 -20.69 6.03
C ILE A 242 -26.73 -20.86 4.78
N THR A 243 -27.56 -21.91 4.71
CA THR A 243 -28.48 -22.14 3.58
C THR A 243 -29.52 -21.02 3.50
N ARG A 244 -30.12 -20.62 4.63
CA ARG A 244 -31.05 -19.47 4.67
C ARG A 244 -30.35 -18.15 4.31
N LEU A 245 -29.12 -17.95 4.75
CA LEU A 245 -28.35 -16.77 4.36
C LEU A 245 -28.06 -16.78 2.85
N ARG A 246 -27.81 -17.94 2.24
CA ARG A 246 -27.58 -18.07 0.79
C ARG A 246 -28.83 -17.79 -0.04
N SER A 247 -30.03 -18.04 0.48
CA SER A 247 -31.28 -17.75 -0.22
C SER A 247 -31.68 -16.28 -0.20
N LEU A 248 -31.07 -15.45 0.67
CA LEU A 248 -31.35 -14.01 0.73
C LEU A 248 -30.72 -13.25 -0.43
N ASP A 249 -31.40 -12.20 -0.89
CA ASP A 249 -30.82 -11.29 -1.88
C ASP A 249 -29.60 -10.56 -1.27
N HIS A 250 -28.67 -10.20 -2.15
CA HIS A 250 -27.50 -9.45 -1.81
C HIS A 250 -27.82 -8.12 -1.09
N LYS A 251 -28.90 -7.43 -1.47
CA LYS A 251 -29.31 -6.20 -0.78
C LYS A 251 -29.78 -6.49 0.65
N GLN A 252 -30.50 -7.60 0.86
CA GLN A 252 -30.98 -8.01 2.18
C GLN A 252 -29.81 -8.39 3.10
N LEU A 253 -28.90 -9.26 2.64
CA LEU A 253 -27.70 -9.62 3.42
C LEU A 253 -26.85 -8.40 3.78
N ARG A 254 -26.72 -7.44 2.86
CA ARG A 254 -25.99 -6.21 3.14
C ARG A 254 -26.67 -5.40 4.24
N ARG A 255 -28.00 -5.28 4.23
CA ARG A 255 -28.77 -4.60 5.29
C ARG A 255 -28.64 -5.30 6.64
N LEU A 256 -28.62 -6.63 6.67
CA LEU A 256 -28.48 -7.40 7.91
C LEU A 256 -27.11 -7.23 8.56
N PHE A 257 -26.04 -7.23 7.76
CA PHE A 257 -24.67 -7.33 8.28
C PHE A 257 -23.85 -6.03 8.23
N HIS A 258 -24.28 -5.05 7.43
CA HIS A 258 -23.61 -3.76 7.34
C HIS A 258 -24.52 -2.66 7.89
N PRO A 259 -24.10 -1.93 8.93
CA PRO A 259 -24.83 -0.76 9.37
C PRO A 259 -24.97 0.24 8.21
N PRO A 260 -26.15 0.86 8.03
CA PRO A 260 -26.42 1.74 6.88
C PRO A 260 -25.52 2.99 6.88
N HIS A 261 -25.03 3.41 8.03
CA HIS A 261 -24.08 4.52 8.18
C HIS A 261 -23.14 4.28 9.37
N LYS A 262 -22.00 4.98 9.41
CA LYS A 262 -20.91 4.77 10.38
C LYS A 262 -21.32 4.98 11.84
N ASN A 263 -22.30 5.83 12.08
CA ASN A 263 -22.84 6.14 13.41
C ASN A 263 -24.14 5.38 13.70
N ALA A 264 -24.57 4.50 12.78
CA ALA A 264 -25.71 3.66 13.08
C ALA A 264 -25.31 2.78 14.26
N PRO A 265 -26.20 2.59 15.24
CA PRO A 265 -25.98 1.57 16.26
C PRO A 265 -25.66 0.25 15.55
N PRO A 266 -24.80 -0.61 16.15
CA PRO A 266 -24.60 -1.95 15.63
C PRO A 266 -25.99 -2.56 15.38
N PRO A 267 -26.19 -3.34 14.28
CA PRO A 267 -27.50 -3.88 13.96
C PRO A 267 -28.05 -4.56 15.22
N THR A 268 -29.01 -3.91 15.86
CA THR A 268 -29.45 -4.27 17.22
C THR A 268 -30.39 -5.46 17.15
N GLN A 269 -31.04 -5.63 16.01
CA GLN A 269 -31.96 -6.73 15.78
C GLN A 269 -31.23 -7.90 15.12
N LYS A 270 -31.08 -8.95 15.92
CA LYS A 270 -30.73 -10.29 15.44
C LYS A 270 -31.83 -10.75 14.47
N PRO A 271 -31.50 -11.26 13.28
CA PRO A 271 -32.48 -11.88 12.39
C PRO A 271 -33.13 -13.10 13.07
N ASP A 272 -34.44 -13.28 12.92
CA ASP A 272 -35.20 -14.33 13.63
C ASP A 272 -34.70 -15.75 13.32
N PHE A 273 -34.18 -15.97 12.11
CA PHE A 273 -33.65 -17.27 11.69
C PHE A 273 -32.22 -17.55 12.20
N LEU A 274 -31.54 -16.58 12.79
CA LEU A 274 -30.21 -16.77 13.38
C LEU A 274 -30.33 -17.08 14.87
N SER A 275 -29.62 -18.12 15.31
CA SER A 275 -29.51 -18.42 16.74
C SER A 275 -28.73 -17.32 17.48
N ASP A 276 -29.03 -17.13 18.76
CA ASP A 276 -28.31 -16.16 19.61
C ASP A 276 -26.81 -16.44 19.66
N SER A 277 -26.44 -17.74 19.66
CA SER A 277 -25.05 -18.17 19.66
C SER A 277 -24.30 -17.72 18.39
N SER A 278 -24.91 -17.89 17.21
CA SER A 278 -24.32 -17.49 15.93
C SER A 278 -24.23 -15.97 15.84
N TRP A 279 -25.26 -15.26 16.30
CA TRP A 279 -25.26 -13.81 16.33
C TRP A 279 -24.19 -13.23 17.25
N LYS A 280 -24.04 -13.78 18.47
CA LYS A 280 -22.98 -13.40 19.41
C LYS A 280 -21.59 -13.61 18.81
N LYS A 281 -21.34 -14.78 18.19
CA LYS A 281 -20.09 -15.07 17.49
C LYS A 281 -19.84 -14.12 16.31
N TRP A 282 -20.88 -13.77 15.57
CA TRP A 282 -20.82 -12.81 14.46
C TRP A 282 -20.47 -11.39 14.94
N VAL A 283 -21.10 -10.91 16.00
CA VAL A 283 -20.78 -9.61 16.61
C VAL A 283 -19.37 -9.61 17.18
N ALA A 284 -18.89 -10.72 17.73
CA ALA A 284 -17.51 -10.87 18.20
C ALA A 284 -16.45 -10.90 17.09
N LEU A 285 -16.84 -11.12 15.82
CA LEU A 285 -15.88 -11.09 14.71
C LEU A 285 -15.23 -9.72 14.56
N ARG A 286 -13.96 -9.75 14.16
CA ARG A 286 -13.22 -8.54 13.82
C ARG A 286 -13.86 -7.85 12.61
N PRO A 287 -13.93 -6.51 12.58
CA PRO A 287 -14.60 -5.78 11.51
C PRO A 287 -14.13 -6.10 10.08
N TYR A 288 -12.89 -6.54 9.89
CA TYR A 288 -12.34 -6.91 8.58
C TYR A 288 -12.63 -8.36 8.16
N GLU A 289 -13.09 -9.22 9.08
CA GLU A 289 -13.45 -10.62 8.79
C GLU A 289 -14.90 -10.72 8.33
N ARG A 290 -15.78 -9.88 8.90
CA ARG A 290 -17.20 -9.81 8.54
C ARG A 290 -17.45 -9.71 7.02
N PRO A 291 -16.85 -8.77 6.27
CA PRO A 291 -17.08 -8.67 4.83
C PRO A 291 -16.59 -9.90 4.05
N ARG A 292 -15.58 -10.62 4.57
CA ARG A 292 -15.03 -11.83 3.92
C ARG A 292 -15.99 -13.00 4.07
N VAL A 293 -16.54 -13.17 5.28
CA VAL A 293 -17.54 -14.20 5.57
C VAL A 293 -18.82 -13.95 4.76
N VAL A 294 -19.32 -12.70 4.75
CA VAL A 294 -20.49 -12.33 3.93
C VAL A 294 -20.22 -12.55 2.44
N GLY A 295 -19.05 -12.15 1.94
CA GLY A 295 -18.64 -12.38 0.56
C GLY A 295 -18.60 -13.87 0.19
N PHE A 296 -18.12 -14.72 1.11
CA PHE A 296 -18.13 -16.18 0.92
C PHE A 296 -19.55 -16.76 0.90
N ILE A 297 -20.40 -16.38 1.87
CA ILE A 297 -21.78 -16.85 1.97
C ILE A 297 -22.57 -16.50 0.71
N LEU A 298 -22.36 -15.30 0.16
CA LEU A 298 -23.01 -14.85 -1.06
C LEU A 298 -22.64 -15.67 -2.31
N GLY A 299 -21.58 -16.48 -2.28
CA GLY A 299 -20.98 -17.10 -3.47
C GLY A 299 -20.41 -16.09 -4.47
N LYS A 300 -20.62 -14.78 -4.23
CA LYS A 300 -20.09 -13.69 -5.03
C LYS A 300 -18.65 -13.46 -4.64
N ASP A 301 -17.77 -14.19 -5.32
CA ASP A 301 -16.38 -13.78 -5.43
C ASP A 301 -16.39 -12.45 -6.19
N ARG A 302 -16.56 -11.34 -5.46
CA ARG A 302 -16.63 -9.95 -5.97
C ARG A 302 -15.32 -9.46 -6.59
N ARG A 303 -14.54 -10.36 -7.17
CA ARG A 303 -13.63 -9.92 -8.22
C ARG A 303 -14.55 -9.39 -9.31
N ARG A 304 -14.34 -8.11 -9.65
CA ARG A 304 -14.79 -7.60 -10.95
C ARG A 304 -14.52 -8.73 -11.96
N PRO A 305 -15.46 -9.05 -12.85
CA PRO A 305 -15.14 -9.96 -13.95
C PRO A 305 -13.76 -9.53 -14.48
N PRO A 306 -12.81 -10.48 -14.64
CA PRO A 306 -11.48 -10.14 -15.14
C PRO A 306 -11.71 -9.20 -16.32
N PRO A 307 -11.01 -8.05 -16.39
CA PRO A 307 -11.27 -7.06 -17.42
C PRO A 307 -11.35 -7.82 -18.72
N GLY A 308 -12.58 -7.91 -19.27
CA GLY A 308 -12.79 -8.70 -20.46
C GLY A 308 -11.86 -8.15 -21.55
N PRO A 309 -11.63 -8.88 -22.64
CA PRO A 309 -10.83 -8.36 -23.75
C PRO A 309 -11.30 -6.99 -24.29
N GLY A 310 -12.50 -6.51 -23.92
CA GLY A 310 -13.00 -5.14 -24.17
C GLY A 310 -12.98 -4.18 -22.97
N GLY A 311 -12.18 -4.41 -21.93
CA GLY A 311 -12.05 -3.49 -20.79
C GLY A 311 -11.58 -2.12 -21.28
N ARG A 312 -12.49 -1.13 -21.25
CA ARG A 312 -12.26 0.24 -21.74
C ARG A 312 -10.86 0.71 -21.35
N LYS A 313 -10.02 1.01 -22.36
CA LYS A 313 -8.73 1.64 -22.15
C LYS A 313 -8.95 2.89 -21.29
N PRO A 314 -8.15 3.12 -20.24
CA PRO A 314 -8.22 4.38 -19.50
C PRO A 314 -8.05 5.54 -20.50
N PRO A 315 -8.80 6.64 -20.35
CA PRO A 315 -8.69 7.77 -21.26
C PRO A 315 -7.22 8.25 -21.32
N PRO A 316 -6.73 8.67 -22.50
CA PRO A 316 -5.41 9.28 -22.62
C PRO A 316 -5.37 10.51 -21.71
N GLY A 317 -4.32 10.59 -20.88
CA GLY A 317 -4.11 11.63 -19.89
C GLY A 317 -3.08 12.66 -20.33
#